data_AF-A0A8I1D8L4-F1
#
_entry.id   AF-A0A8I1D8L4-F1
#
_cell.length_a   1.000
_cell.length_b   1.000
_cell.length_c   1.000
_cell.angle_alpha   90.00
_cell.angle_beta   90.00
_cell.angle_gamma   90.00
#
_symmetry.space_group_name_H-M   'P 1'
#
loop_
_entity.id
_entity.type
_entity.pdbx_description
1 polymer ?
#
loop_
_entity_poly.entity_id
_entity_poly.type
_entity_poly.pdbx_seq_one_letter_code
_entity_poly.pdbx_strand_id
1 'polypeptide(L)'
;MSTTARWSLVIGIGVAVTLTLGFFAALTAGDQKTLTFVVFAIVMAPACIGSVWALFPSEKNKAPAYPEDTVETEWSRKAGFGAFTDLITAMGIALIAHNVFGAPELPLLIFTALGLVDFGIRYWAVSRDRAPTIEI
;
A
#
# COMPACT_ATOMS: atom_id res chain seq x y z
N MET A 1 14.10 -0.40 -24.10
CA MET A 1 15.19 -0.61 -23.11
C MET A 1 15.48 -2.11 -23.00
N SER A 2 16.74 -2.56 -22.92
CA SER A 2 17.03 -3.99 -22.71
C SER A 2 16.50 -4.44 -21.34
N THR A 3 16.04 -5.69 -21.22
CA THR A 3 15.44 -6.22 -19.98
C THR A 3 16.38 -6.05 -18.79
N THR A 4 17.69 -6.23 -18.99
CA THR A 4 18.73 -6.05 -17.98
C THR A 4 18.88 -4.60 -17.53
N ALA A 5 18.92 -3.64 -18.45
CA ALA A 5 18.99 -2.21 -18.13
C ALA A 5 17.76 -1.73 -17.34
N ARG A 6 16.57 -2.28 -17.65
CA ARG A 6 15.34 -1.99 -16.90
C ARG A 6 15.43 -2.42 -15.44
N TRP A 7 15.87 -3.65 -15.19
CA TRP A 7 15.98 -4.17 -13.83
C TRP A 7 17.03 -3.43 -13.02
N SER A 8 18.17 -3.07 -13.61
CA SER A 8 19.18 -2.25 -12.95
C SER A 8 18.64 -0.87 -12.54
N LEU A 9 17.86 -0.22 -13.41
CA LEU A 9 17.23 1.07 -13.12
C LEU A 9 16.18 0.94 -12.01
N VAL A 10 15.31 -0.08 -12.09
CA VAL A 10 14.26 -0.33 -11.10
C VAL A 10 14.86 -0.59 -9.72
N ILE A 11 15.85 -1.46 -9.63
CA ILE A 11 16.52 -1.79 -8.37
C ILE A 11 17.28 -0.56 -7.87
N GLY A 12 18.01 0.16 -8.74
CA GLY A 12 18.78 1.33 -8.36
C GLY A 12 17.93 2.44 -7.75
N ILE A 13 16.84 2.83 -8.42
CA ILE A 13 15.92 3.87 -7.90
C ILE A 13 15.19 3.35 -6.66
N GLY A 14 14.73 2.09 -6.66
CA GLY A 14 14.03 1.50 -5.51
C GLY A 14 14.89 1.49 -4.25
N VAL A 15 16.16 1.08 -4.37
CA VAL A 15 17.14 1.12 -3.28
C VAL A 15 17.41 2.56 -2.83
N ALA A 16 17.63 3.49 -3.77
CA ALA A 16 17.87 4.89 -3.43
C ALA A 16 16.70 5.51 -2.62
N VAL A 17 15.45 5.31 -3.08
CA VAL A 17 14.25 5.77 -2.37
C VAL A 17 14.15 5.15 -0.98
N THR A 18 14.40 3.83 -0.87
CA THR A 18 14.36 3.11 0.41
C THR A 18 15.38 3.64 1.41
N LEU A 19 16.62 3.86 0.97
CA LEU A 19 17.69 4.41 1.82
C LEU A 19 17.37 5.83 2.26
N THR A 20 16.78 6.64 1.37
CA THR A 20 16.40 8.02 1.69
C THR A 20 15.31 8.05 2.77
N LEU A 21 14.26 7.23 2.62
CA LEU A 21 13.20 7.12 3.62
C LEU A 21 13.70 6.52 4.94
N GLY A 22 14.56 5.50 4.88
CA GLY A 22 15.21 4.92 6.07
C GLY A 22 16.07 5.95 6.80
N PHE A 23 16.77 6.81 6.08
CA PHE A 23 17.56 7.89 6.67
C PHE A 23 16.67 8.89 7.41
N PHE A 24 15.56 9.32 6.81
CA PHE A 24 14.58 10.18 7.50
C PHE A 24 14.00 9.51 8.74
N ALA A 25 13.67 8.21 8.67
CA ALA A 25 13.20 7.46 9.84
C ALA A 25 14.27 7.38 10.95
N ALA A 26 15.54 7.25 10.60
CA ALA A 26 16.65 7.23 11.55
C ALA A 26 16.89 8.59 12.22
N LEU A 27 16.60 9.71 11.54
CA LEU A 27 16.67 11.05 12.14
C LEU A 27 15.62 11.26 13.23
N THR A 28 14.45 10.61 13.08
CA THR A 28 13.36 10.66 14.07
C THR A 28 13.55 9.65 15.21
N ALA A 29 14.42 8.67 15.05
CA ALA A 29 14.74 7.70 16.09
C ALA A 29 15.68 8.31 17.14
N GLY A 30 15.43 8.01 18.42
CA GLY A 30 16.28 8.41 19.55
C GLY A 30 17.63 7.68 19.54
N ASP A 31 17.88 6.81 20.52
CA ASP A 31 19.17 6.10 20.65
C ASP A 31 19.39 5.00 19.60
N GLN A 32 18.33 4.48 18.98
CA GLN A 32 18.39 3.30 18.11
C GLN A 32 18.45 3.62 16.61
N LYS A 33 19.10 4.72 16.22
CA LYS A 33 19.10 5.23 14.83
C LYS A 33 19.53 4.19 13.80
N THR A 34 20.59 3.44 14.08
CA THR A 34 21.12 2.41 13.18
C THR A 34 20.15 1.23 13.04
N LEU A 35 19.52 0.81 14.14
CA LEU A 35 18.56 -0.30 14.11
C LEU A 35 17.29 0.11 13.36
N THR A 36 16.76 1.31 13.63
CA THR A 36 15.61 1.87 12.92
C THR A 36 15.89 1.98 11.43
N PHE A 37 17.07 2.48 11.03
CA PHE A 37 17.47 2.56 9.64
C PHE A 37 17.43 1.20 8.93
N VAL A 38 18.08 0.18 9.51
CA VAL A 38 18.21 -1.15 8.88
C VAL A 38 16.86 -1.86 8.82
N VAL A 39 16.11 -1.89 9.93
CA VAL A 39 14.80 -2.55 9.96
C VAL A 39 13.84 -1.87 8.99
N PHE A 40 13.79 -0.54 8.99
CA PHE A 40 12.96 0.22 8.05
C PHE A 40 13.36 -0.06 6.59
N ALA A 41 14.65 -0.04 6.27
CA ALA A 41 15.13 -0.28 4.92
C ALA A 41 14.77 -1.69 4.42
N ILE A 42 14.92 -2.72 5.26
CA ILE A 42 14.57 -4.11 4.89
C ILE A 42 13.06 -4.24 4.66
N VAL A 43 12.25 -3.67 5.54
CA VAL A 43 10.79 -3.77 5.46
C VAL A 43 10.24 -2.97 4.27
N MET A 44 10.82 -1.80 3.97
CA MET A 44 10.34 -0.92 2.90
C MET A 44 10.93 -1.23 1.53
N ALA A 45 12.05 -1.95 1.43
CA ALA A 45 12.70 -2.27 0.16
C ALA A 45 11.75 -2.95 -0.85
N PRO A 46 10.97 -3.99 -0.50
CA PRO A 46 10.03 -4.60 -1.44
C PRO A 46 8.98 -3.63 -1.97
N ALA A 47 8.44 -2.76 -1.10
CA ALA A 47 7.41 -1.79 -1.45
C ALA A 47 7.95 -0.71 -2.40
N CYS A 48 9.13 -0.14 -2.10
CA CYS A 48 9.74 0.88 -2.93
C CYS A 48 10.21 0.32 -4.29
N ILE A 49 10.88 -0.84 -4.29
CA ILE A 49 11.31 -1.51 -5.53
C ILE A 49 10.10 -1.91 -6.38
N GLY A 50 9.05 -2.45 -5.76
CA GLY A 50 7.79 -2.80 -6.44
C GLY A 50 7.09 -1.59 -7.05
N SER A 51 7.08 -0.46 -6.33
CA SER A 51 6.51 0.80 -6.83
C SER A 51 7.27 1.33 -8.05
N VAL A 52 8.60 1.34 -7.99
CA VAL A 52 9.43 1.74 -9.14
C VAL A 52 9.23 0.76 -10.30
N TRP A 53 9.16 -0.54 -10.04
CA TRP A 53 8.87 -1.54 -11.06
C TRP A 53 7.55 -1.27 -11.78
N ALA A 54 6.50 -0.88 -11.05
CA ALA A 54 5.20 -0.53 -11.60
C ALA A 54 5.25 0.73 -12.50
N LEU A 55 6.09 1.71 -12.16
CA LEU A 55 6.27 2.94 -12.96
C LEU A 55 7.05 2.71 -14.27
N PHE A 56 7.82 1.63 -14.39
CA PHE A 56 8.59 1.30 -15.59
C PHE A 56 8.14 -0.03 -16.22
N PRO A 57 6.94 -0.08 -16.84
CA PRO A 57 6.40 -1.29 -17.44
C PRO A 57 7.25 -1.78 -18.63
N SER A 58 7.21 -3.08 -18.89
CA SER A 58 7.91 -3.71 -20.02
C SER A 58 7.08 -3.56 -21.29
N GLU A 59 7.72 -3.26 -22.42
CA GLU A 59 7.05 -3.24 -23.74
C GLU A 59 6.42 -4.58 -24.14
N LYS A 60 6.87 -5.70 -23.54
CA LYS A 60 6.29 -7.05 -23.75
C LYS A 60 4.99 -7.29 -22.98
N ASN A 61 4.73 -6.51 -21.92
CA ASN A 61 3.55 -6.63 -21.07
C ASN A 61 2.69 -5.38 -21.25
N LYS A 62 2.28 -5.10 -22.49
CA LYS A 62 1.32 -4.03 -22.74
C LYS A 62 0.03 -4.39 -22.02
N ALA A 63 -0.43 -3.48 -21.18
CA ALA A 63 -1.76 -3.56 -20.61
C ALA A 63 -2.81 -3.68 -21.74
N PRO A 64 -3.98 -4.28 -21.48
CA PRO A 64 -5.13 -4.18 -22.37
C PRO A 64 -5.42 -2.72 -22.76
N ALA A 65 -6.17 -2.47 -23.83
CA ALA A 65 -6.50 -1.10 -24.26
C ALA A 65 -7.24 -0.29 -23.17
N TYR A 66 -8.00 -0.98 -22.32
CA TYR A 66 -8.76 -0.42 -21.19
C TYR A 66 -8.49 -1.27 -19.92
N PRO A 67 -7.34 -1.11 -19.25
CA PRO A 67 -7.01 -1.91 -18.06
C PRO A 67 -7.93 -1.62 -16.87
N GLU A 68 -8.48 -0.41 -16.79
CA GLU A 68 -9.44 0.04 -15.77
C GLU A 68 -10.81 -0.64 -15.85
N ASP A 69 -11.13 -1.25 -17.00
CA ASP A 69 -12.41 -1.94 -17.25
C ASP A 69 -12.36 -3.43 -16.88
N THR A 70 -11.34 -3.83 -16.13
CA THR A 70 -11.27 -5.19 -15.57
C THR A 70 -12.19 -5.31 -14.36
N VAL A 71 -12.83 -6.49 -14.21
CA VAL A 71 -13.73 -6.76 -13.09
C VAL A 71 -13.01 -6.62 -11.74
N GLU A 72 -11.73 -6.98 -11.68
CA GLU A 72 -10.86 -6.85 -10.51
C GLU A 72 -10.58 -5.39 -10.16
N THR A 73 -10.42 -4.52 -11.16
CA THR A 73 -10.24 -3.08 -10.94
C THR A 73 -11.53 -2.45 -10.43
N GLU A 74 -12.69 -2.89 -10.91
CA GLU A 74 -13.97 -2.41 -10.39
C GLU A 74 -14.21 -2.88 -8.94
N TRP A 75 -13.90 -4.15 -8.64
CA TRP A 75 -14.02 -4.69 -7.28
C TRP A 75 -13.09 -4.00 -6.30
N SER A 76 -11.83 -3.80 -6.68
CA SER A 76 -10.84 -3.09 -5.85
C SER A 76 -11.22 -1.62 -5.66
N ARG A 77 -11.71 -0.93 -6.70
CA ARG A 77 -12.23 0.44 -6.58
C ARG A 77 -13.40 0.52 -5.59
N LYS A 78 -14.38 -0.39 -5.72
CA LYS A 78 -15.56 -0.42 -4.84
C LYS A 78 -15.20 -0.75 -3.39
N ALA A 79 -14.32 -1.73 -3.17
CA ALA A 79 -13.85 -2.09 -1.84
C ALA A 79 -12.98 -0.98 -1.21
N GLY A 80 -12.10 -0.37 -2.01
CA GLY A 80 -11.14 0.65 -1.59
C GLY A 80 -11.79 1.92 -1.06
N PHE A 81 -12.78 2.48 -1.77
CA PHE A 81 -13.47 3.69 -1.31
C PHE A 81 -14.19 3.49 0.03
N GLY A 82 -14.82 2.33 0.20
CA GLY A 82 -15.48 1.96 1.46
C GLY A 82 -14.50 1.85 2.61
N ALA A 83 -13.44 1.06 2.44
CA ALA A 83 -12.45 0.83 3.48
C ALA A 83 -11.65 2.09 3.85
N PHE A 84 -11.38 2.97 2.89
CA PHE A 84 -10.76 4.24 3.18
C PHE A 84 -11.65 5.14 4.04
N THR A 85 -12.95 5.22 3.73
CA THR A 85 -13.91 6.04 4.49
C THR A 85 -14.05 5.56 5.92
N ASP A 86 -14.18 4.23 6.11
CA ASP A 86 -14.26 3.62 7.43
C ASP A 86 -12.97 3.84 8.24
N LEU A 87 -11.81 3.70 7.60
CA LEU A 87 -10.52 3.93 8.25
C LEU A 87 -10.37 5.37 8.75
N ILE A 88 -10.67 6.36 7.92
CA ILE A 88 -10.63 7.78 8.31
C ILE A 88 -11.62 8.05 9.44
N THR A 89 -12.82 7.46 9.38
CA THR A 89 -13.83 7.60 10.43
C THR A 89 -13.35 6.99 11.75
N ALA A 90 -12.77 5.78 11.71
CA ALA A 90 -12.22 5.11 12.89
C ALA A 90 -11.07 5.89 13.52
N MET A 91 -10.15 6.43 12.70
CA MET A 91 -9.07 7.31 13.17
C MET A 91 -9.62 8.58 13.81
N GLY A 92 -10.64 9.21 13.22
CA GLY A 92 -11.30 10.39 13.78
C GLY A 92 -11.94 10.11 15.13
N ILE A 93 -12.68 8.99 15.25
CA ILE A 93 -13.28 8.55 16.52
C ILE A 93 -12.20 8.28 17.57
N ALA A 94 -11.12 7.60 17.20
CA ALA A 94 -10.02 7.32 18.12
C ALA A 94 -9.34 8.60 18.62
N LEU A 95 -9.14 9.60 17.76
CA LEU A 95 -8.62 10.90 18.14
C LEU A 95 -9.54 11.65 19.11
N ILE A 96 -10.86 11.62 18.87
CA ILE A 96 -11.84 12.19 19.81
C ILE A 96 -11.79 11.43 21.14
N ALA A 97 -11.73 10.10 21.09
CA ALA A 97 -11.69 9.27 22.30
C ALA A 97 -10.46 9.54 23.16
N HIS A 98 -9.31 9.71 22.52
CA HIS A 98 -8.07 10.06 23.19
C HIS A 98 -8.15 11.47 23.82
N ASN A 99 -8.55 12.48 23.05
CA ASN A 99 -8.51 13.87 23.49
C ASN A 99 -9.62 14.24 24.49
N VAL A 100 -10.81 13.64 24.38
CA VAL A 100 -11.97 14.00 25.21
C VAL A 100 -12.08 13.10 26.44
N PHE A 101 -11.85 11.80 26.27
CA PHE A 101 -12.06 10.80 27.33
C PHE A 101 -10.76 10.27 27.93
N GLY A 102 -9.59 10.69 27.43
CA GLY A 102 -8.29 10.21 27.91
C GLY A 102 -8.02 8.74 27.59
N ALA A 103 -8.66 8.20 26.55
CA ALA A 103 -8.44 6.82 26.11
C ALA A 103 -6.97 6.62 25.68
N PRO A 104 -6.39 5.42 25.85
CA PRO A 104 -5.02 5.15 25.41
C PRO A 104 -4.88 5.34 23.89
N GLU A 105 -3.74 5.88 23.46
CA GLU A 105 -3.44 6.04 22.04
C GLU A 105 -3.27 4.67 21.38
N LEU A 106 -3.96 4.47 20.25
CA LEU A 106 -3.85 3.24 19.48
C LEU A 106 -2.70 3.34 18.48
N PRO A 107 -1.78 2.36 18.42
CA PRO A 107 -0.71 2.34 17.44
C PRO A 107 -1.25 2.37 16.00
N LEU A 108 -0.55 3.09 15.11
CA LEU A 108 -0.89 3.17 13.69
C LEU A 108 -1.07 1.78 13.03
N LEU A 109 -0.30 0.79 13.47
CA LEU A 109 -0.39 -0.59 12.99
C LEU A 109 -1.80 -1.19 13.15
N ILE A 110 -2.54 -0.81 14.20
CA ILE A 110 -3.91 -1.28 14.41
C ILE A 110 -4.84 -0.73 13.32
N PHE A 111 -4.72 0.56 13.00
CA PHE A 111 -5.50 1.18 11.93
C PHE A 111 -5.13 0.62 10.56
N THR A 112 -3.83 0.39 10.29
CA THR A 112 -3.39 -0.28 9.06
C THR A 112 -3.97 -1.68 8.93
N ALA A 113 -3.95 -2.47 10.02
CA ALA A 113 -4.53 -3.80 10.03
C ALA A 113 -6.06 -3.75 9.80
N LEU A 114 -6.77 -2.83 10.46
CA LEU A 114 -8.21 -2.62 10.26
C LEU A 114 -8.55 -2.25 8.83
N GLY A 115 -7.80 -1.33 8.21
CA GLY A 115 -8.01 -0.92 6.83
C GLY A 115 -7.76 -2.06 5.82
N LEU A 116 -6.71 -2.86 6.03
CA LEU A 116 -6.41 -4.02 5.19
C LEU A 116 -7.48 -5.12 5.32
N VAL A 117 -7.94 -5.37 6.55
CA VAL A 117 -8.99 -6.36 6.83
C VAL A 117 -10.32 -5.92 6.22
N ASP A 118 -10.74 -4.66 6.42
CA ASP A 118 -12.00 -4.17 5.85
C ASP A 118 -11.96 -4.16 4.31
N PHE A 119 -10.86 -3.70 3.72
CA PHE A 119 -10.65 -3.80 2.27
C PHE A 119 -10.76 -5.25 1.79
N GLY A 120 -10.06 -6.18 2.45
CA GLY A 120 -10.06 -7.60 2.08
C GLY A 120 -11.45 -8.24 2.17
N ILE A 121 -12.20 -7.95 3.24
CA ILE A 121 -13.57 -8.44 3.44
C ILE A 121 -14.49 -7.89 2.34
N ARG A 122 -14.45 -6.58 2.06
CA ARG A 122 -15.29 -5.96 1.03
C ARG A 122 -14.92 -6.43 -0.37
N TYR A 123 -13.62 -6.58 -0.66
CA TYR A 123 -13.14 -7.13 -1.92
C TYR A 123 -13.67 -8.55 -2.12
N TRP A 124 -13.54 -9.40 -1.09
CA TRP A 124 -14.04 -10.77 -1.14
C TRP A 124 -15.56 -10.82 -1.35
N ALA A 125 -16.33 -10.02 -0.61
CA ALA A 125 -17.79 -9.94 -0.76
C ALA A 125 -18.19 -9.53 -2.19
N VAL A 126 -17.59 -8.47 -2.74
CA VAL A 126 -17.90 -7.99 -4.10
C VAL A 126 -17.48 -9.02 -5.16
N SER A 127 -16.34 -9.69 -4.98
CA SER A 127 -15.87 -10.73 -5.90
C SER A 127 -16.76 -11.97 -5.90
N ARG A 128 -17.48 -12.24 -4.79
CA ARG A 128 -18.39 -13.37 -4.64
C ARG A 128 -19.76 -13.11 -5.30
N ASP A 129 -20.26 -11.88 -5.23
CA ASP A 129 -21.58 -11.52 -5.75
C ASP A 129 -21.63 -11.38 -7.28
N ARG A 130 -20.48 -11.28 -7.95
CA ARG A 130 -20.37 -11.09 -9.41
C ARG A 130 -19.69 -12.26 -10.11
N ALA A 131 -20.18 -13.48 -9.88
CA ALA A 131 -19.93 -14.58 -10.82
C ALA A 131 -20.40 -14.16 -12.23
N PRO A 132 -19.64 -14.48 -13.29
CA PRO A 132 -19.78 -13.85 -14.60
C PRO A 132 -21.13 -14.18 -15.25
N THR A 133 -22.00 -13.20 -15.43
CA THR A 133 -22.99 -13.24 -16.51
C THR A 133 -22.24 -13.00 -17.79
N ILE A 134 -21.82 -14.08 -18.43
CA ILE A 134 -21.44 -14.06 -19.85
C ILE A 134 -22.73 -13.77 -20.62
N GLU A 135 -22.95 -12.51 -20.99
CA GLU A 135 -23.85 -12.21 -22.10
C GLU A 135 -23.09 -12.57 -23.39
N ILE A 136 -23.51 -13.69 -23.99
CA ILE A 136 -23.12 -14.13 -25.35
C ILE A 136 -23.96 -13.37 -26.35
#